data_AF-A0A3B8Q1F8-F1
#
_entry.id   AF-A0A3B8Q1F8-F1
#
_cell.length_a   1.000
_cell.length_b   1.000
_cell.length_c   1.000
_cell.angle_alpha   90.00
_cell.angle_beta   90.00
_cell.angle_gamma   90.00
#
_symmetry.space_group_name_H-M   'P 1'
#
loop_
_entity.id
_entity.type
_entity.pdbx_description
1 polymer ?
#
loop_
_entity_poly.entity_id
_entity_poly.type
_entity_poly.pdbx_seq_one_letter_code
_entity_poly.pdbx_strand_id
1 'polypeptide(L)' 'AWEVLASALREHGQRNEVARTKRTPFGPRYEVEGILLTPDGRAPRVRTVWQLDEGEIVPRLITAYPLQP' A
#
# COMPACT_ATOMS: atom_id res chain seq x y z
N ALA A 1 11.21 2.14 -15.51
CA ALA A 1 9.73 2.22 -15.66
C ALA A 1 8.98 1.66 -14.44
N TRP A 2 9.50 0.66 -13.73
CA TRP A 2 8.87 0.11 -12.52
C TRP A 2 9.08 1.00 -11.28
N GLU A 3 10.12 1.82 -11.28
CA GLU A 3 10.49 2.73 -10.20
C GLU A 3 9.41 3.79 -9.96
N VAL A 4 8.75 4.24 -11.03
CA VAL A 4 7.62 5.18 -10.97
C VAL A 4 6.43 4.55 -10.25
N LEU A 5 6.11 3.29 -10.58
CA LEU A 5 5.07 2.53 -9.87
C LEU A 5 5.44 2.32 -8.41
N ALA A 6 6.71 1.99 -8.11
CA ALA A 6 7.18 1.83 -6.75
C ALA A 6 7.06 3.14 -5.94
N SER A 7 7.39 4.29 -6.55
CA SER A 7 7.19 5.61 -5.93
C SER A 7 5.71 5.89 -5.66
N ALA A 8 4.85 5.66 -6.66
CA ALA A 8 3.41 5.87 -6.53
C ALA A 8 2.79 5.01 -5.42
N LEU A 9 3.21 3.75 -5.28
CA LEU A 9 2.73 2.86 -4.21
C LEU A 9 3.20 3.32 -2.82
N ARG A 10 4.44 3.81 -2.68
CA ARG A 10 4.92 4.38 -1.41
C ARG A 10 4.15 5.64 -1.05
N GLU A 11 3.97 6.56 -2.02
CA GLU A 11 3.16 7.77 -1.81
C GLU A 11 1.72 7.42 -1.43
N HIS A 12 1.11 6.42 -2.08
CA HIS A 12 -0.22 5.91 -1.73
C HIS A 12 -0.28 5.44 -0.28
N GLY A 13 0.68 4.60 0.14
CA GLY A 13 0.76 4.10 1.51
C GLY A 13 0.98 5.20 2.57
N GLN A 14 1.67 6.29 2.20
CA GLN A 14 1.97 7.41 3.09
C GLN A 14 0.84 8.45 3.19
N ARG A 15 0.09 8.67 2.11
CA ARG A 15 -0.91 9.74 2.01
C ARG A 15 -2.33 9.32 2.38
N ASN A 16 -2.62 8.03 2.38
CA ASN A 16 -3.97 7.52 2.63
C ASN A 16 -4.05 6.86 4.00
N GLU A 17 -5.25 6.85 4.57
CA GLU A 17 -5.49 6.27 5.88
C GLU A 17 -5.48 4.73 5.83
N VAL A 18 -5.10 4.13 6.96
CA VAL A 18 -5.19 2.69 7.15
C VAL A 18 -6.66 2.31 7.30
N ALA A 19 -7.19 1.62 6.30
CA ALA A 19 -8.55 1.10 6.31
C ALA A 19 -8.70 -0.09 7.28
N ARG A 20 -7.62 -0.89 7.45
CA ARG A 20 -7.62 -2.02 8.39
C ARG A 20 -6.23 -2.35 8.91
N THR A 21 -6.15 -2.67 10.20
CA THR A 21 -4.97 -3.27 10.82
C THR A 21 -5.28 -4.69 11.27
N LYS A 22 -4.41 -5.65 10.93
CA LYS A 22 -4.49 -7.05 11.38
C LYS A 22 -3.20 -7.42 12.10
N ARG A 23 -3.30 -7.86 13.36
CA ARG A 23 -2.16 -8.49 14.06
C ARG A 23 -1.92 -9.88 13.48
N THR A 24 -0.66 -10.19 13.22
CA THR A 24 -0.21 -11.53 12.80
C THR A 24 0.95 -11.97 13.70
N PRO A 25 1.31 -13.26 13.71
CA PRO A 25 2.49 -13.73 14.43
C PRO A 25 3.81 -13.08 13.98
N PHE A 26 3.83 -12.44 12.81
CA PHE A 26 5.02 -11.81 12.23
C PHE A 26 5.03 -10.29 12.39
N GLY A 27 4.10 -9.72 13.17
CA GLY A 27 3.91 -8.27 13.30
C GLY A 27 2.62 -7.75 12.65
N PRO A 28 2.34 -6.45 12.75
CA PRO A 28 1.11 -5.86 12.25
C PRO A 28 1.10 -5.75 10.71
N ARG A 29 -0.06 -6.05 10.13
CA ARG A 29 -0.36 -5.87 8.71
C ARG A 29 -1.35 -4.73 8.54
N TYR A 30 -1.07 -3.83 7.61
CA TYR A 30 -1.86 -2.65 7.32
C TYR A 30 -2.45 -2.75 5.91
N GLU A 31 -3.74 -2.57 5.79
CA GLU A 31 -4.44 -2.37 4.53
C GLU A 31 -4.72 -0.87 4.39
N VAL A 32 -4.15 -0.25 3.35
CA VAL A 32 -4.32 1.17 3.04
C VAL A 32 -5.15 1.28 1.78
N GLU A 33 -6.16 2.14 1.80
CA GLU A 33 -7.05 2.35 0.66
C GLU A 33 -7.06 3.79 0.22
N GLY A 34 -7.07 4.00 -1.10
CA GLY A 34 -7.14 5.34 -1.63
C GLY A 34 -6.78 5.43 -3.11
N ILE A 35 -6.67 6.65 -3.59
CA ILE A 35 -6.34 6.93 -4.98
C ILE A 35 -4.85 6.69 -5.23
N LEU A 36 -4.54 5.87 -6.23
CA LEU A 36 -3.18 5.71 -6.75
C LEU A 36 -3.03 6.58 -8.00
N LEU A 37 -2.14 7.57 -7.96
CA LEU A 37 -1.82 8.38 -9.13
C LEU A 37 -0.97 7.56 -10.10
N THR A 38 -1.47 7.29 -11.29
CA THR A 38 -0.75 6.51 -12.30
C THR A 38 -0.14 7.40 -13.38
N PRO A 39 0.98 7.00 -14.01
CA PRO A 39 1.67 7.83 -15.01
C PRO A 39 0.85 8.13 -16.26
N ASP A 40 -0.16 7.30 -16.55
CA ASP A 40 -1.08 7.50 -17.66
C ASP A 40 -2.27 8.43 -17.32
N GLY A 41 -2.20 9.14 -16.18
CA GLY A 41 -3.18 10.13 -15.76
C GLY A 41 -4.43 9.56 -15.10
N ARG A 42 -4.55 8.23 -14.99
CA ARG A 42 -5.65 7.60 -14.23
C ARG A 42 -5.44 7.75 -12.72
N ALA A 43 -6.53 7.55 -11.99
CA ALA A 43 -6.60 7.68 -10.54
C ALA A 43 -7.45 6.55 -9.92
N PRO A 44 -7.11 5.26 -10.14
CA PRO A 44 -7.90 4.16 -9.58
C PRO A 44 -7.88 4.16 -8.05
N ARG A 45 -8.98 3.71 -7.44
CA ARG A 45 -8.98 3.33 -6.03
C ARG A 45 -8.30 1.96 -5.89
N VAL A 46 -7.23 1.92 -5.13
CA VAL A 46 -6.39 0.73 -4.90
C VAL A 46 -6.32 0.44 -3.41
N ARG A 47 -6.27 -0.84 -3.05
CA ARG A 47 -5.85 -1.29 -1.73
C ARG A 47 -4.41 -1.80 -1.80
N THR A 48 -3.55 -1.24 -0.97
CA THR A 48 -2.18 -1.74 -0.75
C THR A 48 -2.12 -2.45 0.60
N VAL A 49 -1.36 -3.54 0.66
CA VAL A 49 -1.19 -4.35 1.87
C VAL A 49 0.27 -4.31 2.26
N TRP A 50 0.54 -3.90 3.49
CA TRP A 50 1.88 -3.70 4.02
C TRP A 50 2.08 -4.54 5.27
N GLN A 51 3.25 -5.16 5.41
CA GLN A 51 3.65 -5.90 6.60
C GLN A 51 4.80 -5.15 7.27
N LEU A 52 4.63 -4.82 8.55
CA LEU A 52 5.75 -4.48 9.42
C LEU A 52 6.17 -5.77 10.11
N ASP A 53 7.33 -6.30 9.72
CA ASP A 53 7.87 -7.50 10.36
C ASP A 53 8.36 -7.16 11.78
N GLU A 54 8.35 -8.14 12.68
CA GLU A 54 8.79 -7.92 14.07
C GLU A 54 10.27 -7.51 14.12
N GLY A 55 10.57 -6.45 14.89
CA GLY A 55 11.92 -5.88 14.98
C GLY A 55 12.28 -4.89 13.87
N GLU A 56 11.47 -4.79 12.82
CA GLU A 56 11.66 -3.81 11.74
C GLU A 56 10.95 -2.49 12.03
N ILE A 57 11.44 -1.42 11.40
CA ILE A 57 10.85 -0.07 11.51
C ILE A 57 10.22 0.41 10.18
N VAL A 58 10.45 -0.31 9.09
CA VAL A 58 9.92 0.02 7.76
C VAL A 58 9.01 -1.10 7.29
N PRO A 59 7.75 -0.83 6.93
CA PRO A 59 6.88 -1.84 6.38
C PRO A 59 7.24 -2.16 4.93
N ARG A 60 7.14 -3.44 4.55
CA ARG A 60 7.29 -3.89 3.15
C ARG A 60 5.94 -4.09 2.48
N LEU A 61 5.88 -3.81 1.19
CA LEU A 61 4.69 -4.08 0.38
C LEU A 61 4.52 -5.59 0.20
N ILE A 62 3.31 -6.08 0.43
CA ILE A 62 2.91 -7.46 0.17
C ILE A 62 2.18 -7.56 -1.18
N THR A 63 1.18 -6.70 -1.39
CA THR A 63 0.38 -6.68 -2.61
C THR A 63 -0.32 -5.33 -2.79
N ALA A 64 -0.75 -5.05 -4.01
CA ALA A 64 -1.58 -3.91 -4.38
C ALA A 64 -2.61 -4.35 -5.43
N TYR A 65 -3.88 -4.02 -5.22
CA TYR A 65 -4.95 -4.41 -6.15
C TYR A 65 -6.07 -3.35 -6.21
N PRO A 66 -6.73 -3.18 -7.37
CA PRO A 66 -7.83 -2.23 -7.50
C PRO A 66 -9.05 -2.68 -6.69
N LEU A 67 -9.78 -1.72 -6.12
CA LEU A 67 -11.00 -1.99 -5.35
C LEU A 67 -12.26 -2.07 -6.23
N GLN A 68 -12.16 -1.63 -7.48
CA GLN A 68 -13.24 -1.67 -8.48
C GLN A 68 -12.68 -2.24 -9.79
N PRO A 69 -13.50 -2.98 -10.57
CA PRO A 69 -13.11 -3.48 -11.88
C PRO A 69 -12.77 -2.38 -12.89
#